data_AF-A0A2K0XI17-F1
#
_entry.id   AF-A0A2K0XI17-F1
#
_cell.length_a   1.000
_cell.length_b   1.000
_cell.length_c   1.000
_cell.angle_alpha   90.00
_cell.angle_beta   90.00
_cell.angle_gamma   90.00
#
_symmetry.space_group_name_H-M   'P 1'
#
loop_
_entity.id
_entity.type
_entity.pdbx_description
1 polymer ?
#
loop_
_entity_poly.entity_id
_entity_poly.type
_entity_poly.pdbx_seq_one_letter_code
_entity_poly.pdbx_strand_id
1 'polypeptide(L)'
;MKKTIDPDAMSNLLDGLTSGRPSIGNTPYPSPATSIFSKEESTPKTTTVQKNSGKERICTTIDKTVMNKIRVISEKEGVQINELISLGLDMLISKYEETHGQVRPKKENRGNINNIFR
;
A
#
# COMPACT_ATOMS: atom_id res chain seq x y z
N MET A 1 -26.99 -1.14 42.09
CA MET A 1 -26.29 -0.03 41.39
C MET A 1 -26.82 0.03 39.96
N LYS A 2 -27.53 1.10 39.58
CA LYS A 2 -28.07 1.26 38.23
C LYS A 2 -27.01 2.00 37.41
N LYS A 3 -26.47 1.37 36.35
CA LYS A 3 -25.56 2.04 35.42
C LYS A 3 -26.40 2.90 34.49
N THR A 4 -26.42 4.21 34.73
CA THR A 4 -27.00 5.19 33.83
C THR A 4 -25.99 5.46 32.72
N ILE A 5 -26.42 5.27 31.48
CA ILE A 5 -25.63 5.60 30.29
C ILE A 5 -25.59 7.13 30.20
N ASP A 6 -24.40 7.67 29.98
CA ASP A 6 -24.20 9.11 29.78
C ASP A 6 -24.97 9.55 28.53
N PRO A 7 -25.98 10.43 28.65
CA PRO A 7 -26.79 10.86 27.52
C PRO A 7 -25.97 11.58 26.44
N ASP A 8 -24.81 12.13 26.80
CA ASP A 8 -23.94 12.88 25.90
C ASP A 8 -22.85 12.01 25.23
N ALA A 9 -22.80 10.71 25.53
CA ALA A 9 -21.81 9.82 24.91
C ALA A 9 -21.98 9.69 23.39
N MET A 10 -23.23 9.67 22.92
CA MET A 10 -23.54 9.54 21.49
C MET A 10 -23.31 10.83 20.72
N SER A 11 -23.60 11.98 21.33
CA SER A 11 -23.36 13.31 20.74
C SER A 11 -21.86 13.58 20.61
N ASN A 12 -21.06 13.26 21.63
CA ASN A 12 -19.60 13.37 21.57
C ASN A 12 -18.97 12.46 20.51
N LEU A 13 -19.51 11.26 20.31
CA LEU A 13 -19.04 10.34 19.27
C LEU A 13 -19.34 10.89 17.86
N LEU A 14 -20.55 11.43 17.66
CA LEU A 14 -20.98 12.02 16.40
C LEU A 14 -20.19 13.30 16.10
N ASP A 15 -19.97 14.15 17.11
CA ASP A 15 -19.20 15.38 16.95
C ASP A 15 -17.75 15.08 16.54
N GLY A 16 -17.11 14.05 17.12
CA GLY A 16 -15.78 13.60 16.69
C GLY A 16 -15.72 13.02 15.27
N LEU A 17 -16.84 12.51 14.75
CA LEU A 17 -16.96 11.99 13.39
C LEU A 17 -17.32 13.07 12.35
N THR A 18 -18.02 14.13 12.77
CA THR A 18 -18.52 15.20 11.88
C THR A 18 -17.70 16.49 11.96
N SER A 19 -16.94 16.72 13.03
CA SER A 19 -16.17 17.96 13.20
C SER A 19 -14.90 17.94 12.35
N GLY A 20 -15.04 18.44 11.13
CA GLY A 20 -13.96 19.04 10.38
C GLY A 20 -13.41 20.25 11.14
N ARG A 21 -12.26 20.05 11.80
CA ARG A 21 -11.25 21.03 12.29
C ARG A 21 -11.75 22.45 12.66
N PRO A 22 -11.70 22.87 13.94
CA PRO A 22 -11.95 24.26 14.29
C PRO A 22 -10.74 25.18 14.01
N SER A 23 -11.05 26.39 13.56
CA SER A 23 -10.13 27.50 13.29
C SER A 23 -10.21 28.57 14.39
N ILE A 24 -9.11 28.72 15.15
CA ILE A 24 -8.40 29.92 15.66
C ILE A 24 -9.11 30.99 16.56
N GLY A 25 -8.43 31.31 17.68
CA GLY A 25 -8.20 32.67 18.27
C GLY A 25 -8.68 32.86 19.73
N ASN A 26 -8.00 33.49 20.72
CA ASN A 26 -6.74 34.25 20.89
C ASN A 26 -6.34 34.31 22.40
N THR A 27 -5.09 34.72 22.69
CA THR A 27 -4.23 34.61 23.93
C THR A 27 -4.38 35.80 24.95
N PRO A 28 -3.64 35.99 26.10
CA PRO A 28 -2.16 36.11 26.28
C PRO A 28 -1.47 35.61 27.61
N TYR A 29 -0.14 35.37 27.53
CA TYR A 29 0.87 34.87 28.54
C TYR A 29 1.52 36.01 29.41
N PRO A 30 2.29 35.79 30.54
CA PRO A 30 3.73 35.35 30.51
C PRO A 30 4.36 34.57 31.72
N SER A 31 5.27 33.61 31.39
CA SER A 31 6.62 33.21 31.93
C SER A 31 6.96 32.97 33.44
N PRO A 32 8.12 32.34 33.81
CA PRO A 32 8.79 31.13 33.29
C PRO A 32 9.41 30.19 34.40
N ALA A 33 9.57 28.87 34.17
CA ALA A 33 10.71 28.05 34.68
C ALA A 33 10.58 26.54 34.30
N THR A 34 11.49 26.12 33.42
CA THR A 34 12.31 24.88 33.45
C THR A 34 11.70 23.47 33.36
N SER A 35 12.17 22.77 32.31
CA SER A 35 12.25 21.32 32.05
C SER A 35 10.94 20.63 31.62
N ILE A 36 10.82 19.95 30.46
CA ILE A 36 11.80 19.23 29.64
C ILE A 36 11.46 19.39 28.14
N PHE A 37 12.41 19.95 27.39
CA PHE A 37 12.77 19.72 25.98
C PHE A 37 11.71 19.78 24.85
N SER A 38 11.49 21.01 24.36
CA SER A 38 11.67 21.51 22.97
C SER A 38 11.13 20.74 21.74
N LYS A 39 9.98 21.23 21.25
CA LYS A 39 9.64 21.79 19.92
C LYS A 39 10.66 21.69 18.76
N GLU A 40 10.16 21.32 17.56
CA GLU A 40 10.38 21.96 16.23
C GLU A 40 9.56 21.18 15.18
N GLU A 41 8.44 21.69 14.66
CA GLU A 41 8.28 22.69 13.59
C GLU A 41 8.94 22.33 12.24
N SER A 42 8.06 22.17 11.25
CA SER A 42 8.21 22.09 9.80
C SER A 42 9.59 22.30 9.16
N THR A 43 10.03 21.26 8.45
CA THR A 43 10.74 21.36 7.16
C THR A 43 10.12 20.32 6.20
N PRO A 44 10.08 20.57 4.87
CA PRO A 44 9.55 19.60 3.92
C PRO A 44 10.54 18.44 3.86
N LYS A 45 10.27 17.38 4.63
CA LYS A 45 11.05 16.15 4.55
C LYS A 45 10.67 15.47 3.23
N THR A 46 11.48 15.78 2.22
CA THR A 46 11.97 14.86 1.19
C THR A 46 11.39 13.47 1.39
N THR A 47 10.54 13.04 0.46
CA THR A 47 10.04 11.67 0.35
C THR A 47 11.22 10.76 0.65
N THR A 48 11.24 10.19 1.86
CA THR A 48 12.27 9.25 2.26
C THR A 48 12.08 8.09 1.30
N VAL A 49 12.99 8.00 0.34
CA VAL A 49 13.10 6.86 -0.57
C VAL A 49 13.24 5.66 0.35
N GLN A 50 12.12 4.97 0.58
CA GLN A 50 12.10 3.75 1.35
C GLN A 50 13.08 2.82 0.67
N LYS A 51 14.10 2.42 1.44
CA LYS A 51 15.10 1.40 1.10
C LYS A 51 14.40 0.28 0.31
N ASN A 52 14.79 0.14 -0.96
CA ASN A 52 14.25 -0.84 -1.90
C ASN A 52 14.13 -2.21 -1.22
N SER A 53 12.90 -2.68 -1.01
CA SER A 53 12.59 -3.95 -0.35
C SER A 53 12.81 -5.17 -1.26
N GLY A 54 13.72 -5.07 -2.25
CA GLY A 54 13.93 -6.08 -3.29
C GLY A 54 12.73 -6.29 -4.21
N LYS A 55 11.67 -5.48 -4.07
CA LYS A 55 10.44 -5.57 -4.88
C LYS A 55 10.40 -4.45 -5.90
N GLU A 56 10.21 -4.81 -7.16
CA GLU A 56 9.98 -3.86 -8.26
C GLU A 56 8.48 -3.64 -8.46
N ARG A 57 8.09 -2.41 -8.82
CA ARG A 57 6.69 -2.07 -9.13
C ARG A 57 6.49 -2.09 -10.63
N ILE A 58 5.44 -2.79 -11.08
CA ILE A 58 5.03 -2.82 -12.47
C ILE A 58 3.65 -2.19 -12.65
N CYS A 59 3.45 -1.49 -13.76
CA CYS A 59 2.14 -1.07 -14.24
C CYS A 59 1.94 -1.69 -15.62
N THR A 60 0.81 -2.36 -15.83
CA THR A 60 0.51 -3.08 -17.08
C THR A 60 -0.96 -3.00 -17.43
N THR A 61 -1.28 -3.21 -18.70
CA THR A 61 -2.65 -3.28 -19.23
C THR A 61 -3.02 -4.75 -19.46
N ILE A 62 -4.17 -5.18 -18.94
CA ILE A 62 -4.65 -6.56 -19.03
C ILE A 62 -6.10 -6.55 -19.54
N ASP A 63 -6.46 -7.55 -20.34
CA ASP A 63 -7.83 -7.75 -20.79
C ASP A 63 -8.83 -7.80 -19.62
N LYS A 64 -9.95 -7.09 -19.77
CA LYS A 64 -10.98 -6.98 -18.73
C LYS A 64 -11.49 -8.36 -18.27
N THR A 65 -11.68 -9.28 -19.21
CA THR A 65 -12.13 -10.65 -18.92
C THR A 65 -11.13 -11.42 -18.06
N VAL A 66 -9.82 -11.26 -18.34
CA VAL A 66 -8.76 -11.92 -17.58
C VAL A 66 -8.68 -11.32 -16.17
N MET A 67 -8.70 -9.99 -16.04
CA MET A 67 -8.67 -9.32 -14.73
C MET A 67 -9.87 -9.70 -13.86
N ASN A 68 -11.06 -9.85 -14.45
CA ASN A 68 -12.24 -10.31 -13.71
C ASN A 68 -12.04 -11.73 -13.15
N LYS A 69 -11.46 -12.65 -13.92
CA LYS A 69 -11.13 -14.00 -13.43
C LYS A 69 -10.13 -13.96 -12.28
N ILE A 70 -9.10 -13.11 -12.39
CA ILE A 70 -8.10 -12.90 -11.32
C ILE A 70 -8.78 -12.42 -10.04
N ARG A 71 -9.71 -11.47 -10.12
CA ARG A 71 -10.48 -10.97 -8.96
C ARG A 71 -11.31 -12.07 -8.31
N VAL A 72 -12.04 -12.86 -9.11
CA VAL A 72 -12.85 -13.97 -8.58
C VAL A 72 -11.98 -15.02 -7.88
N ILE A 73 -10.82 -15.37 -8.44
CA ILE A 73 -9.89 -16.31 -7.80
C ILE A 73 -9.36 -15.74 -6.48
N SER A 74 -8.98 -14.45 -6.48
CA SER A 74 -8.52 -13.75 -5.28
C SER A 74 -9.57 -13.74 -4.17
N GLU A 75 -10.84 -13.46 -4.49
CA GLU A 75 -11.95 -13.50 -3.53
C GLU A 75 -12.24 -14.92 -3.03
N LYS A 76 -12.23 -15.91 -3.92
CA LYS A 76 -12.53 -17.31 -3.59
C LYS A 76 -11.49 -17.93 -2.65
N GLU A 77 -10.20 -17.71 -2.95
CA GLU A 77 -9.09 -18.31 -2.20
C GLU A 77 -8.61 -17.39 -1.06
N GLY A 78 -9.15 -16.16 -0.95
CA GLY A 78 -8.81 -15.20 0.09
C GLY A 78 -7.38 -14.64 -0.01
N VAL A 79 -6.79 -14.67 -1.21
CA VAL A 79 -5.40 -14.26 -1.46
C VAL A 79 -5.34 -12.88 -2.11
N GLN A 80 -4.25 -12.14 -1.88
CA GLN A 80 -4.09 -10.83 -2.52
C GLN A 80 -3.80 -10.98 -4.02
N ILE A 81 -4.39 -10.11 -4.84
CA ILE A 81 -4.13 -10.08 -6.29
C ILE A 81 -2.63 -9.98 -6.60
N ASN A 82 -1.88 -9.20 -5.82
CA ASN A 82 -0.44 -9.05 -6.00
C ASN A 82 0.32 -10.38 -5.80
N GLU A 83 -0.05 -11.17 -4.79
CA GLU A 83 0.54 -12.49 -4.53
C GLU A 83 0.19 -13.48 -5.63
N LEU A 84 -1.07 -13.45 -6.09
CA LEU A 84 -1.54 -14.29 -7.20
C LEU A 84 -0.79 -13.99 -8.51
N ILE A 85 -0.57 -12.71 -8.81
CA ILE A 85 0.22 -12.30 -9.99
C ILE A 85 1.68 -12.70 -9.82
N SER A 86 2.27 -12.52 -8.64
CA SER A 86 3.66 -12.90 -8.37
C SER A 86 3.86 -14.40 -8.58
N LEU A 87 2.98 -15.23 -8.03
CA LEU A 87 3.00 -16.68 -8.23
C LEU A 87 2.85 -17.06 -9.71
N GLY A 88 1.97 -16.38 -10.44
CA GLY A 88 1.79 -16.61 -11.87
C GLY A 88 3.05 -16.32 -12.70
N LEU A 89 3.78 -15.26 -12.35
CA LEU A 89 5.06 -14.92 -12.98
C LEU A 89 6.16 -15.93 -12.64
N ASP A 90 6.25 -16.37 -11.39
CA ASP A 90 7.21 -17.41 -10.99
C ASP A 90 6.97 -18.73 -11.72
N MET A 91 5.70 -19.12 -11.86
CA MET A 91 5.31 -20.30 -12.62
C MET A 91 5.65 -20.16 -14.11
N LEU A 92 5.46 -18.96 -14.68
CA LEU A 92 5.82 -18.66 -16.07
C LEU A 92 7.32 -18.83 -16.32
N ILE A 93 8.16 -18.28 -15.43
CA ILE A 93 9.62 -18.39 -15.53
C ILE A 93 10.04 -19.85 -15.37
N SER A 94 9.51 -20.54 -14.36
CA SER A 94 9.83 -21.96 -14.11
C SER A 94 9.52 -22.82 -15.34
N LYS A 95 8.35 -22.63 -15.96
CA LYS A 95 7.95 -23.34 -17.19
C LYS A 95 8.85 -23.03 -18.39
N TYR A 96 9.31 -21.79 -18.49
CA TYR A 96 10.25 -21.40 -19.53
C TYR A 96 11.62 -22.05 -19.30
N GLU A 97 12.12 -22.05 -18.06
CA GLU A 97 13.42 -22.66 -17.73
C GLU A 97 13.43 -24.19 -17.91
N GLU A 98 12.31 -24.86 -17.65
CA GLU A 98 12.14 -26.30 -17.95
C GLU A 98 12.39 -26.64 -19.43
N THR A 99 12.05 -25.73 -20.34
CA THR A 99 12.08 -25.98 -21.79
C THR A 99 13.29 -25.36 -22.48
N HIS A 100 13.76 -24.20 -22.02
CA HIS A 100 14.81 -23.41 -22.67
C HIS A 100 16.12 -23.34 -21.88
N GLY A 101 16.16 -23.92 -20.67
CA GLY A 101 17.27 -23.80 -19.74
C GLY A 101 17.26 -22.48 -18.95
N GLN A 102 18.22 -22.34 -18.04
CA GLN A 102 18.27 -21.24 -17.08
C GLN A 102 18.25 -19.86 -17.74
N VAL A 103 17.34 -18.98 -17.29
CA VAL A 103 17.27 -17.58 -17.77
C VAL A 103 18.48 -16.83 -17.23
N ARG A 104 19.49 -16.64 -18.08
CA ARG A 104 20.66 -15.82 -17.77
C ARG A 104 20.58 -14.49 -18.53
N PRO A 105 21.05 -13.38 -17.95
CA PRO A 105 21.13 -12.10 -18.63
C PRO A 105 22.21 -12.18 -19.71
N LYS A 106 21.86 -12.75 -20.87
CA LYS A 106 22.70 -12.80 -22.05
C LYS A 106 22.16 -11.80 -23.06
N LYS A 107 23.07 -11.06 -23.72
CA LYS A 107 22.70 -10.14 -24.80
C LYS A 107 22.26 -10.97 -26.01
N GLU A 108 20.99 -11.34 -26.09
CA GLU A 108 20.44 -12.02 -27.27
C GLU A 108 19.25 -11.26 -27.85
N ASN A 109 19.03 -11.51 -29.15
CA ASN A 109 18.15 -10.78 -30.06
C ASN A 109 16.70 -10.74 -29.56
N ARG A 110 15.98 -9.65 -29.86
CA ARG A 110 14.54 -9.49 -29.57
C ARG A 110 13.77 -10.70 -30.13
N GLY A 111 13.28 -11.57 -29.25
CA GLY A 111 12.47 -12.73 -29.61
C GLY A 111 11.03 -12.37 -29.99
N ASN A 112 10.35 -13.27 -30.71
CA ASN A 112 8.91 -13.18 -30.96
C ASN A 112 8.16 -13.85 -29.80
N ILE A 113 7.22 -13.13 -29.19
CA ILE A 113 6.42 -13.61 -28.04
C ILE A 113 5.73 -14.97 -28.32
N ASN A 114 5.34 -15.23 -29.56
CA ASN A 114 4.61 -16.43 -29.95
C ASN A 114 5.45 -17.71 -29.96
N ASN A 115 6.78 -17.59 -29.87
CA ASN A 115 7.70 -18.73 -29.96
C ASN A 115 8.24 -19.17 -28.59
N ILE A 116 7.82 -18.54 -27.50
CA ILE A 116 8.38 -18.75 -26.14
C ILE A 116 7.95 -20.10 -25.53
N PHE A 117 6.81 -20.66 -25.95
CA PHE A 117 6.25 -21.89 -25.38
C PHE A 117 5.88 -22.95 -26.44
N ARG A 118 6.53 -22.93 -27.61
CA ARG A 118 6.23 -23.88 -28.70
C ARG A 118 7.01 -25.18 -28.58
#